data_AF-A0AAX6E916-F1
#
_entry.id   AF-A0AAX6E916-F1
#
_cell.length_a   1.000
_cell.length_b   1.000
_cell.length_c   1.000
_cell.angle_alpha   90.00
_cell.angle_beta   90.00
_cell.angle_gamma   90.00
#
_symmetry.space_group_name_H-M   'P 1'
#
loop_
_entity.id
_entity.type
_entity.pdbx_description
1 polymer ?
#
loop_
_entity_poly.entity_id
_entity_poly.type
_entity_poly.pdbx_seq_one_letter_code
_entity_poly.pdbx_strand_id
1 'polypeptide(L)'
;MKASEVNLYPHKFEVSISVVDNYMKKYGSLSDGEHLKGVEINLAGRIMNKRTSSSKLYFYDLYGGGAKVQVMADASIYFKIRTIELDGKKRIK
;
A
#
# COMPACT_ATOMS: atom_id res chain seq x y z
N MET A 1 -8.03 4.40 25.32
CA MET A 1 -7.30 3.39 24.53
C MET A 1 -5.82 3.53 24.87
N LYS A 2 -5.16 2.47 25.34
CA LYS A 2 -3.75 2.51 25.74
C LYS A 2 -2.90 2.78 24.49
N ALA A 3 -2.09 3.83 24.53
CA ALA A 3 -1.11 4.13 23.49
C ALA A 3 -0.10 2.98 23.45
N SER A 4 -0.23 2.10 22.46
CA SER A 4 0.91 1.32 21.99
C SER A 4 2.02 2.30 21.61
N GLU A 5 3.29 1.98 21.86
CA GLU A 5 4.51 2.76 21.56
C GLU A 5 4.74 3.00 20.04
N VAL A 6 3.68 3.21 19.28
CA VAL A 6 3.70 3.50 17.85
C VAL A 6 3.90 4.99 17.70
N ASN A 7 5.05 5.39 17.16
CA ASN A 7 5.31 6.78 16.80
C ASN A 7 4.32 7.21 15.69
N LEU A 8 3.40 8.12 16.03
CA LEU A 8 2.39 8.66 15.11
C LEU A 8 2.99 9.62 14.06
N TYR A 9 4.21 10.10 14.29
CA TYR A 9 4.92 11.04 13.44
C TYR A 9 6.31 10.49 13.09
N PRO A 10 6.40 9.51 12.19
CA PRO A 10 7.68 8.97 11.75
C PRO A 10 8.50 10.07 11.09
N HIS A 11 9.77 10.22 11.50
CA HIS A 11 10.68 11.24 10.95
C HIS A 11 11.06 10.98 9.49
N LYS A 12 10.98 9.72 9.03
CA LYS A 12 11.31 9.34 7.67
C LYS A 12 10.45 8.17 7.20
N PHE A 13 9.93 8.29 5.99
CA PHE A 13 9.33 7.21 5.22
C PHE A 13 10.00 7.22 3.85
N GLU A 14 10.60 6.09 3.45
CA GLU A 14 11.31 6.00 2.18
C GLU A 14 10.32 5.73 1.05
N VAL A 15 10.05 6.77 0.27
CA VAL A 15 9.18 6.73 -0.91
C VAL A 15 9.98 6.19 -2.08
N SER A 16 9.54 5.07 -2.67
CA SER A 16 10.24 4.45 -3.78
C SER A 16 9.97 5.15 -5.11
N ILE A 17 8.79 5.78 -5.26
CA ILE A 17 8.35 6.40 -6.51
C ILE A 17 7.38 7.56 -6.25
N SER A 18 7.54 8.69 -6.96
CA SER A 18 6.58 9.79 -6.90
C SER A 18 5.31 9.47 -7.69
N VAL A 19 4.15 9.86 -7.16
CA VAL A 19 2.85 9.56 -7.75
C VAL A 19 2.70 10.18 -9.16
N VAL A 20 3.06 11.46 -9.30
CA VAL A 20 2.83 12.23 -10.52
C VAL A 20 3.84 11.89 -11.60
N ASP A 21 5.13 11.89 -11.27
CA ASP A 21 6.16 11.86 -12.30
C ASP A 21 6.39 10.47 -12.86
N ASN A 22 6.22 9.44 -12.01
CA ASN A 22 6.76 8.12 -12.29
C ASN A 22 5.72 6.99 -12.13
N TYR A 23 4.82 7.04 -11.14
CA TYR A 23 3.81 5.98 -10.96
C TYR A 23 2.85 5.89 -12.15
N MET A 24 2.24 7.02 -12.54
CA MET A 24 1.31 7.07 -13.67
C MET A 24 1.95 6.67 -14.99
N LYS A 25 3.21 7.07 -15.23
CA LYS A 25 3.94 6.72 -16.46
C LYS A 25 4.30 5.24 -16.52
N LYS A 26 4.70 4.66 -15.39
CA LYS A 26 5.18 3.27 -15.33
C LYS A 26 4.05 2.25 -15.33
N TYR A 27 2.92 2.56 -14.70
CA TYR A 27 1.82 1.62 -14.48
C TYR A 27 0.52 2.02 -15.18
N GLY A 28 0.47 3.17 -15.86
CA GLY A 28 -0.71 3.61 -16.61
C GLY A 28 -1.00 2.81 -17.88
N SER A 29 -0.07 1.96 -18.33
CA SER A 29 -0.24 1.07 -19.48
C SER A 29 -0.70 -0.35 -19.11
N LEU A 30 -0.99 -0.61 -17.83
CA LEU A 30 -1.51 -1.90 -17.38
C LEU A 30 -2.92 -2.12 -17.94
N SER A 31 -3.22 -3.38 -18.27
CA SER A 31 -4.56 -3.77 -18.72
C SER A 31 -5.53 -3.89 -17.55
N ASP A 32 -6.83 -3.82 -17.83
CA ASP A 32 -7.88 -3.92 -16.83
C ASP A 32 -7.78 -5.26 -16.07
N GLY A 33 -7.67 -5.18 -14.75
CA GLY A 33 -7.56 -6.36 -13.87
C GLY A 33 -6.16 -6.96 -13.76
N GLU A 34 -5.15 -6.37 -14.41
CA GLU A 34 -3.77 -6.83 -14.35
C GLU A 34 -3.11 -6.50 -13.00
N HIS A 35 -2.47 -7.50 -12.39
CA HIS A 35 -1.71 -7.35 -11.15
C HIS A 35 -0.28 -7.85 -11.34
N LEU A 36 0.70 -6.95 -11.20
CA LEU A 36 2.11 -7.29 -11.24
C LEU A 36 2.53 -7.98 -9.92
N LYS A 37 2.63 -9.31 -9.95
CA LYS A 37 3.09 -10.10 -8.81
C LYS A 37 4.60 -9.94 -8.62
N GLY A 38 5.03 -9.69 -7.38
CA GLY A 38 6.46 -9.53 -7.03
C GLY A 38 7.01 -8.11 -7.19
N VAL A 39 6.17 -7.15 -7.55
CA VAL A 39 6.52 -5.72 -7.56
C VAL A 39 5.94 -5.07 -6.31
N GLU A 40 6.79 -4.54 -5.45
CA GLU A 40 6.42 -3.75 -4.28
C GLU A 40 6.91 -2.31 -4.45
N ILE A 41 6.08 -1.36 -4.04
CA ILE A 41 6.39 0.07 -4.10
C ILE A 41 5.90 0.76 -2.83
N ASN A 42 6.64 1.79 -2.42
CA ASN A 42 6.30 2.66 -1.30
C ASN A 42 5.83 4.01 -1.86
N LEU A 43 4.55 4.31 -1.66
CA LEU A 43 3.93 5.57 -2.07
C LEU A 43 3.58 6.43 -0.86
N ALA A 44 3.72 7.75 -1.00
CA ALA A 44 3.26 8.71 -0.01
C ALA A 44 2.27 9.70 -0.63
N GLY A 45 1.32 10.15 0.20
CA GLY A 45 0.29 11.12 -0.18
C GLY A 45 -0.69 11.37 0.95
N ARG A 46 -1.73 12.16 0.67
CA ARG A 46 -2.84 12.46 1.58
C ARG A 46 -4.04 11.59 1.23
N ILE A 47 -4.59 10.89 2.22
CA ILE A 47 -5.86 10.18 2.05
C ILE A 47 -6.97 11.23 2.06
N MET A 48 -7.70 11.33 0.95
CA MET A 48 -8.83 12.26 0.83
C MET A 48 -10.18 11.57 0.99
N ASN A 49 -10.24 10.27 0.68
CA ASN A 49 -11.47 9.51 0.73
C ASN A 49 -11.20 8.08 1.18
N LYS A 50 -12.16 7.52 1.92
CA LYS A 50 -12.19 6.14 2.36
C LYS A 50 -13.55 5.56 2.04
N ARG A 51 -13.57 4.47 1.29
CA ARG A 51 -14.78 3.74 0.88
C ARG A 51 -14.64 2.28 1.27
N THR A 52 -15.76 1.69 1.67
CA THR A 52 -15.83 0.28 2.05
C THR A 52 -16.77 -0.43 1.09
N SER A 53 -16.32 -1.54 0.51
CA SER A 53 -17.15 -2.36 -0.38
C SER A 53 -17.56 -3.67 0.27
N SER A 54 -16.78 -4.18 1.23
CA SER A 54 -17.14 -5.32 2.07
C SER A 54 -16.35 -5.29 3.38
N SER A 55 -16.55 -6.28 4.25
CA SER A 55 -15.73 -6.47 5.46
C SER A 55 -14.26 -6.82 5.16
N LYS A 56 -13.93 -7.18 3.92
CA LYS A 56 -12.59 -7.62 3.49
C LYS A 56 -11.96 -6.73 2.41
N LEU A 57 -12.69 -5.74 1.89
CA LEU A 57 -12.25 -4.90 0.77
C LEU A 57 -12.53 -3.42 1.04
N TYR A 58 -11.45 -2.65 1.08
CA TYR A 58 -11.46 -1.20 1.29
C TYR A 58 -10.79 -0.47 0.14
N PHE A 59 -11.28 0.72 -0.15
CA PHE A 59 -10.73 1.61 -1.17
C PHE A 59 -10.36 2.95 -0.55
N TYR A 60 -9.16 3.43 -0.85
CA TYR A 60 -8.69 4.75 -0.44
C TYR A 60 -8.32 5.57 -1.67
N ASP A 61 -8.63 6.86 -1.64
CA ASP A 61 -8.13 7.78 -2.66
C ASP A 61 -6.92 8.52 -2.07
N LEU A 62 -5.73 8.22 -2.59
CA LEU A 62 -4.46 8.83 -2.22
C LEU A 62 -4.13 9.96 -3.18
N TYR A 63 -3.97 11.17 -2.65
CA TYR A 63 -3.61 12.36 -3.42
C TYR A 63 -2.15 12.74 -3.18
N GLY A 64 -1.41 13.00 -4.25
CA GLY A 64 -0.02 13.41 -4.18
C GLY A 64 0.37 14.19 -5.44
N GLY A 65 1.00 15.36 -5.26
CA GLY A 65 1.49 16.19 -6.36
C GLY A 65 0.45 16.65 -7.39
N GLY A 66 -0.85 16.63 -7.05
CA GLY A 66 -1.93 17.00 -7.98
C GLY A 66 -2.54 15.82 -8.75
N ALA A 67 -2.06 14.59 -8.53
CA ALA A 67 -2.66 13.37 -9.05
C ALA A 67 -3.36 12.56 -7.95
N LYS A 68 -4.24 11.64 -8.37
CA LYS A 68 -4.97 10.72 -7.50
C LYS A 68 -4.66 9.28 -7.88
N VAL A 69 -4.35 8.45 -6.89
CA VAL A 69 -4.21 6.99 -7.02
C VAL A 69 -5.27 6.33 -6.14
N GLN A 70 -5.98 5.34 -6.70
CA GLN A 70 -6.87 4.50 -5.91
C GLN A 70 -6.09 3.35 -5.31
N VAL A 71 -6.13 3.21 -3.99
CA VAL A 71 -5.53 2.10 -3.26
C VAL A 71 -6.62 1.09 -2.95
N MET A 72 -6.46 -0.13 -3.47
CA MET A 72 -7.33 -1.27 -3.19
C MET A 72 -6.70 -2.13 -2.08
N ALA A 73 -7.31 -2.13 -0.90
CA ALA A 73 -6.86 -2.90 0.26
C ALA A 73 -7.77 -4.11 0.46
N ASP A 74 -7.33 -5.26 -0.05
CA ASP A 74 -7.95 -6.57 0.16
C ASP A 74 -7.26 -7.34 1.29
N ALA A 75 -8.04 -7.82 2.25
CA ALA A 75 -7.58 -8.64 3.36
C ALA A 75 -6.85 -9.93 2.91
N SER A 76 -7.22 -10.49 1.75
CA SER A 76 -6.56 -11.69 1.21
C SER A 76 -5.10 -11.45 0.84
N ILE A 77 -4.79 -10.25 0.36
CA ILE A 77 -3.44 -9.83 -0.03
C ILE A 77 -2.62 -9.51 1.23
N TYR A 78 -3.22 -8.81 2.20
CA TYR A 78 -2.55 -8.43 3.44
C TYR A 78 -2.05 -9.63 4.25
N PHE A 79 -2.84 -10.71 4.33
CA PHE A 79 -2.45 -11.93 5.03
C PHE A 79 -1.28 -12.66 4.32
N LYS A 80 -1.19 -12.52 2.99
CA LYS A 80 -0.15 -13.16 2.19
C LYS A 80 1.22 -12.49 2.39
N ILE A 81 1.28 -11.15 2.47
CA ILE A 81 2.54 -10.41 2.66
C ILE A 81 3.20 -10.79 4.00
N ARG A 82 2.44 -10.84 5.10
CA ARG A 82 2.98 -11.27 6.41
C ARG A 82 3.52 -12.70 6.40
N THR A 83 2.96 -13.60 5.59
CA THR A 83 3.44 -14.98 5.48
C THR A 83 4.79 -15.03 4.77
N ILE A 84 5.00 -14.19 3.75
CA ILE A 84 6.27 -14.11 3.01
C ILE A 84 7.38 -13.53 3.89
N GLU A 85 7.09 -12.53 4.73
CA GLU A 85 8.08 -11.94 5.65
C GLU A 85 8.47 -12.88 6.82
N LEU A 86 7.59 -13.80 7.21
CA LEU A 86 7.83 -14.72 8.33
C LEU A 86 8.64 -15.97 7.93
N ASP A 87 8.79 -16.27 6.64
CA ASP A 87 9.56 -17.43 6.18
C ASP A 87 11.09 -17.20 6.26
N GLY A 88 11.52 -15.98 6.59
CA GLY A 88 12.92 -15.60 6.82
C GLY A 88 13.46 -15.89 8.23
N LYS A 89 12.64 -16.37 9.18
CA LYS A 89 13.11 -16.78 10.52
C LYS A 89 12.79 -18.24 10.78
N LYS A 90 13.84 -19.04 10.60
CA LYS A 90 13.97 -20.45 11.01
C LYS A 90 13.25 -20.69 12.34
N ARG A 91 12.19 -21.51 12.31
CA ARG A 91 11.56 -22.11 13.50
C ARG A 91 12.66 -22.86 14.27
N ILE A 92 13.04 -22.34 15.43
CA ILE A 92 13.71 -23.14 16.45
C ILE A 92 12.57 -23.76 17.27
N LYS A 93 12.62 -25.09 17.41
CA LYS A 93 11.63 -25.91 18.10
C LYS A 93 11.39 -25.47 19.54
#